data_AF-A0A259LQF1-F1
#
_entry.id   AF-A0A259LQF1-F1
#
_cell.length_a   1.000
_cell.length_b   1.000
_cell.length_c   1.000
_cell.angle_alpha   90.00
_cell.angle_beta   90.00
_cell.angle_gamma   90.00
#
_symmetry.space_group_name_H-M   'P 1'
#
loop_
_entity.id
_entity.type
_entity.pdbx_description
1 polymer ?
#
loop_
_entity_poly.entity_id
_entity_poly.type
_entity_poly.pdbx_seq_one_letter_code
_entity_poly.pdbx_strand_id
1 'polypeptide(L)'
;MTAEFKIRLAEKTGRHILERQPRYDVLLNGNPVGELYFNMTGYVGYLPTICGAKMDIGERGISAYRKEAARLNNEAAAAIKAHYEDDRRIV
;
A
#
# COMPACT_ATOMS: atom_id res chain seq x y z
N MET A 1 -16.68 2.10 -14.61
CA MET A 1 -15.84 1.77 -13.43
C MET A 1 -14.84 2.89 -13.26
N THR A 2 -14.92 3.65 -12.18
CA THR A 2 -13.92 4.67 -11.86
C THR A 2 -12.65 3.93 -11.45
N ALA A 3 -11.55 4.13 -12.18
CA ALA A 3 -10.26 3.58 -11.78
C ALA A 3 -9.86 4.24 -10.44
N GLU A 4 -9.97 3.49 -9.34
CA GLU A 4 -9.49 3.90 -8.02
C GLU A 4 -8.13 3.23 -7.77
N PHE A 5 -7.18 3.96 -7.20
CA PHE A 5 -5.95 3.40 -6.66
C PHE A 5 -5.92 3.73 -5.17
N LYS A 6 -6.07 2.70 -4.34
CA LYS A 6 -6.15 2.86 -2.89
C LYS A 6 -5.46 1.71 -2.15
N ILE A 7 -4.37 2.07 -1.50
CA ILE A 7 -3.61 1.21 -0.60
C ILE A 7 -4.21 1.31 0.79
N ARG A 8 -4.47 0.16 1.42
CA ARG A 8 -4.88 0.04 2.82
C ARG A 8 -4.05 -1.03 3.50
N LEU A 9 -3.65 -0.78 4.75
CA LEU A 9 -3.05 -1.78 5.61
C LEU A 9 -4.12 -2.28 6.58
N ALA A 10 -4.40 -3.58 6.54
CA ALA A 10 -5.37 -4.21 7.43
C ALA A 10 -4.65 -5.23 8.31
N GLU A 11 -4.97 -5.27 9.61
CA GLU A 11 -4.39 -6.29 10.49
C GLU A 11 -4.87 -7.67 10.04
N LYS A 12 -3.92 -8.58 9.84
CA LYS A 12 -4.18 -9.94 9.41
C LYS A 12 -4.59 -10.80 10.60
N THR A 13 -5.68 -11.53 10.46
CA THR A 13 -6.12 -12.49 11.47
C THR A 13 -5.27 -13.77 11.40
N GLY A 14 -5.00 -14.37 12.57
CA GLY A 14 -4.27 -15.64 12.65
C GLY A 14 -2.75 -15.49 12.64
N ARG A 15 -2.20 -14.75 13.62
CA ARG A 15 -0.75 -14.76 13.91
C ARG A 15 -0.28 -16.18 14.26
N HIS A 16 0.95 -16.54 13.88
CA HIS A 16 1.52 -17.79 14.37
C HIS A 16 1.65 -17.75 15.89
N ILE A 17 1.56 -18.91 16.56
CA ILE A 17 1.53 -19.01 18.03
C ILE A 17 2.70 -18.28 18.71
N LEU A 18 3.87 -18.22 18.05
CA LEU A 18 5.08 -17.59 18.58
C LEU A 18 5.24 -16.13 18.15
N GLU A 19 4.39 -15.61 17.28
CA GLU A 19 4.42 -14.21 16.86
C GLU A 19 3.76 -13.32 17.92
N ARG A 20 4.52 -12.33 18.40
CA ARG A 20 4.03 -11.38 19.39
C ARG A 20 3.33 -10.19 18.74
N GLN A 21 3.85 -9.76 17.60
CA GLN A 21 3.37 -8.61 16.85
C GLN A 21 2.35 -9.04 15.79
N PRO A 22 1.34 -8.21 15.50
CA PRO A 22 0.41 -8.48 14.41
C PRO A 22 1.13 -8.47 13.06
N ARG A 23 0.56 -9.16 12.07
CA ARG A 23 0.90 -9.00 10.65
C ARG A 23 -0.13 -8.06 10.02
N TYR A 24 0.24 -7.41 8.91
CA TYR A 24 -0.69 -6.57 8.16
C TYR A 24 -0.77 -6.99 6.71
N ASP A 25 -1.96 -7.27 6.20
CA ASP A 25 -2.18 -7.41 4.77
C ASP A 25 -2.10 -6.03 4.10
N VAL A 26 -1.36 -5.97 2.99
CA VAL A 26 -1.31 -4.82 2.09
C VAL A 26 -2.40 -5.02 1.04
N LEU A 27 -3.44 -4.20 1.10
CA LEU A 27 -4.58 -4.26 0.20
C LEU A 27 -4.46 -3.15 -0.86
N LEU A 28 -4.56 -3.51 -2.14
CA LEU A 28 -4.73 -2.58 -3.26
C LEU A 28 -6.16 -2.70 -3.77
N ASN A 29 -6.93 -1.61 -3.68
CA ASN A 29 -8.34 -1.57 -4.08
C ASN A 29 -9.19 -2.66 -3.39
N GLY A 30 -8.83 -2.99 -2.15
CA GLY A 30 -9.49 -4.04 -1.36
C GLY A 30 -8.94 -5.46 -1.59
N ASN A 31 -8.11 -5.68 -2.62
CA ASN A 31 -7.51 -6.99 -2.89
C ASN A 31 -6.15 -7.12 -2.19
N PRO A 32 -5.85 -8.25 -1.52
CA PRO A 32 -4.55 -8.47 -0.92
C PRO A 32 -3.48 -8.64 -2.00
N VAL A 33 -2.42 -7.85 -1.90
CA VAL A 33 -1.28 -7.87 -2.84
C VAL A 33 0.05 -8.12 -2.15
N GLY A 34 0.09 -8.06 -0.82
CA GLY A 34 1.30 -8.29 -0.03
C GLY A 34 1.01 -8.37 1.46
N GLU A 35 2.06 -8.52 2.24
CA GLU A 35 1.99 -8.61 3.70
C GLU A 35 3.17 -7.84 4.30
N LEU A 36 2.93 -7.24 5.46
CA LEU A 36 3.96 -6.71 6.36
C LEU A 36 4.03 -7.61 7.59
N TYR A 37 5.23 -8.12 7.89
CA TYR A 37 5.49 -8.89 9.10
C TYR A 37 6.54 -8.18 9.95
N PHE A 38 6.47 -8.36 11.27
CA PHE A 38 7.46 -7.80 12.18
C PHE A 38 8.72 -8.67 12.19
N ASN A 39 9.87 -8.06 11.94
CA ASN A 39 11.18 -8.71 12.00
C ASN A 39 11.82 -8.52 13.39
N MET A 40 12.97 -7.85 13.50
CA MET A 40 13.68 -7.68 14.78
C MET A 40 13.36 -6.35 15.47
N THR A 41 13.31 -5.27 14.69
CA THR A 41 13.19 -3.87 15.11
C THR A 41 11.98 -3.17 14.51
N GLY A 42 11.42 -3.70 13.42
CA GLY A 42 10.29 -3.10 12.72
C GLY A 42 9.60 -4.07 11.76
N TYR A 43 8.65 -3.53 11.00
CA TYR A 43 7.95 -4.23 9.95
C TYR A 43 8.78 -4.24 8.66
N VAL A 44 8.66 -5.32 7.91
CA VAL A 44 9.29 -5.52 6.60
C VAL A 44 8.22 -5.95 5.60
N GLY A 45 8.37 -5.53 4.36
CA GLY A 45 7.47 -5.80 3.24
C GLY A 45 7.43 -4.62 2.27
N TYR A 46 6.52 -4.67 1.30
CA TYR A 46 6.46 -3.67 0.22
C TYR A 46 5.08 -3.04 0.07
N LEU A 47 5.05 -1.82 -0.47
CA LEU A 47 3.84 -1.14 -0.90
C LEU A 47 3.77 -1.12 -2.43
N PRO A 48 2.61 -1.38 -3.06
CA PRO A 48 2.46 -1.24 -4.51
C PRO A 48 2.51 0.24 -4.90
N THR A 49 3.08 0.56 -6.05
CA THR A 49 3.06 1.93 -6.62
C THR A 49 2.06 2.03 -7.76
N ILE A 50 1.65 3.25 -8.14
CA ILE A 50 0.74 3.47 -9.27
C ILE A 50 1.30 2.95 -10.60
N CYS A 51 2.63 2.92 -10.75
CA CYS A 51 3.30 2.38 -11.93
C CYS A 51 3.37 0.84 -11.93
N GLY A 52 2.81 0.16 -10.93
CA GLY A 52 2.87 -1.31 -10.80
C GLY A 52 4.17 -1.84 -10.20
N ALA A 53 5.05 -0.97 -9.70
CA ALA A 53 6.28 -1.39 -9.02
C ALA A 53 6.01 -1.71 -7.53
N LYS A 54 7.00 -2.30 -6.88
CA LYS A 54 7.01 -2.57 -5.43
C LYS A 54 8.00 -1.62 -4.75
N MET A 55 7.51 -0.83 -3.80
CA MET A 55 8.32 0.07 -3.00
C MET A 55 8.64 -0.58 -1.65
N ASP A 56 9.93 -0.79 -1.39
CA ASP A 56 10.46 -1.18 -0.10
C ASP A 56 11.07 0.05 0.59
N ILE A 57 10.71 0.28 1.85
CA ILE A 57 11.21 1.39 2.67
C ILE A 57 12.16 0.92 3.78
N GLY A 58 12.57 -0.34 3.70
CA GLY A 58 13.36 -1.05 4.69
C GLY A 58 12.57 -1.32 5.97
N GLU A 59 13.29 -1.80 6.98
CA GLU A 59 12.69 -2.15 8.26
C GLU A 59 12.31 -0.88 9.06
N ARG A 60 11.00 -0.69 9.26
CA ARG A 60 10.43 0.52 9.89
C ARG A 60 9.18 0.22 10.71
N GLY A 61 8.80 1.13 11.60
CA GLY A 61 7.53 1.02 12.34
C GLY A 61 6.30 1.09 11.43
N ILE A 62 5.18 0.50 11.85
CA ILE A 62 3.93 0.48 11.06
C ILE A 62 3.42 1.88 10.69
N SER A 63 3.71 2.89 11.52
CA SER A 63 3.37 4.29 11.24
C SER A 63 4.07 4.82 9.98
N ALA A 64 5.31 4.41 9.70
CA ALA A 64 6.03 4.79 8.49
C ALA A 64 5.36 4.20 7.25
N TYR A 65 5.00 2.91 7.29
CA TYR A 65 4.25 2.26 6.21
C TYR A 65 2.88 2.92 5.96
N ARG A 66 2.14 3.28 7.02
CA ARG A 66 0.87 4.01 6.90
C ARG A 66 1.05 5.39 6.25
N LYS A 67 2.11 6.11 6.62
CA LYS A 67 2.45 7.41 6.04
C LYS A 67 2.76 7.30 4.55
N GLU A 68 3.55 6.31 4.16
CA GLU A 68 3.91 6.08 2.76
C GLU A 68 2.72 5.60 1.93
N ALA A 69 1.85 4.73 2.47
CA ALA A 69 0.61 4.35 1.81
C ALA A 69 -0.29 5.58 1.56
N ALA A 70 -0.39 6.50 2.51
CA ALA A 70 -1.14 7.75 2.33
C ALA A 70 -0.50 8.65 1.26
N ARG A 71 0.83 8.76 1.22
CA ARG A 71 1.54 9.52 0.18
C ARG A 71 1.26 8.94 -1.20
N LEU A 72 1.40 7.63 -1.39
CA LEU A 72 1.14 6.94 -2.65
C LEU A 72 -0.32 7.07 -3.09
N ASN A 73 -1.27 7.01 -2.16
CA ASN A 73 -2.68 7.25 -2.47
C ASN A 73 -2.92 8.67 -3.00
N ASN A 74 -2.28 9.68 -2.40
CA ASN A 74 -2.41 11.07 -2.85
C ASN A 74 -1.77 11.28 -4.22
N GLU A 75 -0.57 10.73 -4.45
CA GLU A 75 0.11 10.76 -5.74
C GLU A 75 -0.74 10.12 -6.83
N ALA A 76 -1.33 8.96 -6.53
CA ALA A 76 -2.20 8.27 -7.45
C ALA A 76 -3.48 9.04 -7.76
N ALA A 77 -4.12 9.62 -6.74
CA ALA A 77 -5.30 10.46 -6.92
C ALA A 77 -4.99 11.68 -7.82
N ALA A 78 -3.82 12.32 -7.63
CA ALA A 78 -3.37 13.43 -8.46
C ALA A 78 -3.11 12.99 -9.91
N ALA A 79 -2.42 11.86 -10.11
CA ALA A 79 -2.13 11.33 -11.44
C ALA A 79 -3.40 10.90 -12.20
N ILE A 80 -4.33 10.23 -11.50
CA ILE A 80 -5.62 9.83 -12.06
C ILE A 80 -6.43 11.08 -12.48
N LYS A 81 -6.48 12.10 -11.60
CA LYS A 81 -7.15 13.36 -11.92
C LYS A 81 -6.55 14.05 -13.14
N ALA A 82 -5.21 14.16 -13.19
CA ALA A 82 -4.51 14.75 -14.33
C ALA A 82 -4.80 14.00 -15.64
N HIS A 83 -4.90 12.66 -15.60
CA HIS A 83 -5.26 11.87 -16.77
C HIS A 83 -6.72 12.08 -17.22
N TYR A 84 -7.66 12.33 -16.31
CA TYR A 84 -9.04 12.64 -16.69
C TYR A 84 -9.21 14.06 -17.25
N GLU A 85 -8.37 15.01 -16.82
CA GLU A 85 -8.40 16.41 -17.27
C GLU A 85 -7.57 16.66 -18.55
N ASP A 86 -6.88 15.64 -19.10
CA ASP A 86 -6.15 15.77 -20.36
C ASP A 86 -7.13 15.78 -21.56
N ASP A 87 -7.34 16.97 -22.12
CA ASP A 87 -8.17 17.24 -23.31
C ASP A 87 -7.71 16.51 -24.59
N ARG A 88 -6.56 15.84 -24.59
CA ARG A 88 -6.07 15.04 -25.74
C ARG A 88 -6.63 13.63 -25.80
N ARG A 89 -7.63 13.30 -24.97
CA ARG A 89 -8.26 11.98 -24.95
C ARG A 89 -9.12 11.77 -26.21
N ILE A 90 -8.60 11.06 -27.20
CA ILE A 90 -9.40 10.50 -28.29
C ILE A 90 -10.24 9.37 -27.68
N VAL A 91 -11.56 9.59 -27.63
CA VAL A 91 -12.57 8.64 -27.11
C VAL A 91 -12.80 7.51 -28.11
#